data_AF-A0A2N0A0N9-F1
#
_entry.id   AF-A0A2N0A0N9-F1
#
_cell.length_a   1.000
_cell.length_b   1.000
_cell.length_c   1.000
_cell.angle_alpha   90.00
_cell.angle_beta   90.00
_cell.angle_gamma   90.00
#
_symmetry.space_group_name_H-M   'P 1'
#
loop_
_entity.id
_entity.type
_entity.pdbx_description
1 polymer ?
#
loop_
_entity_poly.entity_id
_entity_poly.type
_entity_poly.pdbx_seq_one_letter_code
_entity_poly.pdbx_strand_id
1 'polypeptide(L)'
;MALSQLKQKIRYKDCGFQRRYESRYYWFPEESPPSCLIEVSQRDPYHDMTLYMLVNLATMKIIDLDVEEDRVPYETCPHAIKTYSYLIGEDISYNKIMRKFPEDKTIGCLHINELLQNAAQSFSSAYAFFLKERNFPPEWDEYRMYQGDLDPKSRREIGRHWWMKDKGVRNSCYSFSDRHETPELKQQVKPLDSITSLMVKEFRSARGDR
;
A
#
# COMPACT_ATOMS: atom_id res chain seq x y z
N MET A 1 -18.97 0.21 -35.08
CA MET A 1 -17.49 0.37 -34.96
C MET A 1 -16.97 -0.64 -33.95
N ALA A 2 -15.89 -1.34 -34.26
CA ALA A 2 -15.29 -2.31 -33.33
C ALA A 2 -14.50 -1.60 -32.22
N LEU A 3 -14.45 -2.17 -31.02
CA LEU A 3 -13.70 -1.61 -29.88
C LEU A 3 -12.22 -1.37 -30.19
N SER A 4 -11.60 -2.22 -31.01
CA SER A 4 -10.20 -2.05 -31.46
C SER A 4 -9.97 -0.74 -32.22
N GLN A 5 -10.93 -0.33 -33.05
CA GLN A 5 -10.88 0.91 -33.81
C GLN A 5 -11.05 2.13 -32.88
N LEU A 6 -11.93 2.03 -31.88
CA LEU A 6 -12.08 3.08 -30.87
C LEU A 6 -10.82 3.25 -30.01
N LYS A 7 -10.16 2.14 -29.61
CA LYS A 7 -8.87 2.17 -28.88
C LYS A 7 -7.77 2.91 -29.65
N GLN A 8 -7.70 2.73 -30.97
CA GLN A 8 -6.74 3.46 -31.80
C GLN A 8 -7.10 4.95 -31.89
N LYS A 9 -8.38 5.28 -32.05
CA LYS A 9 -8.85 6.67 -32.14
C LYS A 9 -8.57 7.49 -30.87
N ILE A 10 -8.62 6.87 -29.69
CA ILE A 10 -8.37 7.60 -28.42
C ILE A 10 -6.88 7.81 -28.11
N ARG A 11 -5.93 7.18 -28.83
CA ARG A 11 -4.49 7.31 -28.53
C ARG A 11 -3.96 8.75 -28.62
N TYR A 12 -4.59 9.56 -29.47
CA TYR A 12 -4.21 10.95 -29.73
C TYR A 12 -5.35 11.92 -29.44
N LYS A 13 -6.36 11.48 -28.69
CA LYS A 13 -7.50 12.32 -28.33
C LYS A 13 -7.32 12.80 -26.89
N ASP A 14 -7.47 14.10 -26.69
CA ASP A 14 -7.50 14.67 -25.35
C ASP A 14 -8.67 14.08 -24.56
N CYS A 15 -8.35 13.60 -23.36
CA CYS A 15 -9.35 13.10 -22.43
C CYS A 15 -10.01 14.30 -21.75
N GLY A 16 -11.33 14.43 -21.88
CA GLY A 16 -12.06 15.57 -21.30
C GLY A 16 -12.01 15.61 -19.77
N PHE A 17 -11.86 14.46 -19.11
CA PHE A 17 -11.68 14.36 -17.67
C PHE A 17 -10.72 13.23 -17.35
N GLN A 18 -9.60 13.57 -16.70
CA GLN A 18 -8.66 12.60 -16.16
C GLN A 18 -8.46 12.87 -14.68
N ARG A 19 -8.67 11.84 -13.85
CA ARG A 19 -8.30 11.84 -12.44
C ARG A 19 -7.20 10.82 -12.21
N ARG A 20 -6.15 11.22 -11.49
CA ARG A 20 -5.03 10.37 -11.09
C ARG A 20 -4.97 10.30 -9.58
N TYR A 21 -4.82 9.10 -9.05
CA TYR A 21 -4.45 8.88 -7.66
C TYR A 21 -3.02 8.35 -7.62
N GLU A 22 -2.22 8.89 -6.71
CA GLU A 22 -0.87 8.43 -6.43
C GLU A 22 -0.75 8.14 -4.94
N SER A 23 -0.05 7.07 -4.57
CA SER A 23 0.22 6.73 -3.17
C SER A 23 1.69 6.43 -3.00
N ARG A 24 2.34 7.11 -2.06
CA ARG A 24 3.74 6.92 -1.69
C ARG A 24 3.84 6.60 -0.21
N TYR A 25 4.80 5.76 0.13
CA TYR A 25 5.00 5.25 1.47
C TYR A 25 6.46 5.48 1.86
N TYR A 26 6.67 6.32 2.85
CA TYR A 26 7.99 6.63 3.40
C TYR A 26 8.12 5.92 4.74
N TRP A 27 9.15 5.10 4.89
CA TRP A 27 9.33 4.22 6.04
C TRP A 27 10.47 4.74 6.91
N PHE A 28 10.20 4.89 8.20
CA PHE A 28 11.15 5.36 9.21
C PHE A 28 11.25 4.34 10.37
N PRO A 29 11.81 3.14 10.13
CA PRO A 29 11.93 2.10 11.15
C PRO A 29 12.88 2.45 12.30
N GLU A 30 13.77 3.41 12.10
CA GLU A 30 14.74 3.90 13.08
C GLU A 30 14.16 4.87 14.10
N GLU A 31 13.00 5.46 13.82
CA GLU A 31 12.33 6.43 14.70
C GLU A 31 11.74 5.77 15.96
N SER A 32 11.46 6.58 16.98
CA SER A 32 10.84 6.12 18.23
C SER A 32 9.55 6.91 18.51
N PRO A 33 8.35 6.35 18.21
CA PRO A 33 8.11 5.00 17.67
C PRO A 33 8.45 4.87 16.18
N PRO A 34 8.72 3.64 15.69
CA PRO A 34 8.95 3.41 14.26
C PRO A 34 7.68 3.79 13.49
N SER A 35 7.84 4.51 12.39
CA SER A 35 6.70 5.14 11.72
C SER A 35 6.73 5.01 10.20
N CYS A 36 5.57 5.24 9.58
CA CYS A 36 5.43 5.39 8.14
C CYS A 36 4.61 6.63 7.84
N LEU A 37 5.13 7.50 6.99
CA LEU A 37 4.37 8.59 6.40
C LEU A 37 3.79 8.12 5.06
N ILE A 38 2.48 8.17 4.95
CA ILE A 38 1.75 7.85 3.72
C ILE A 38 1.34 9.17 3.06
N GLU A 39 1.72 9.36 1.81
CA GLU A 39 1.30 10.47 0.97
C GLU A 39 0.34 9.92 -0.08
N VAL A 40 -0.88 10.46 -0.14
CA VAL A 40 -1.85 10.10 -1.19
C VAL A 40 -2.36 11.35 -1.87
N SER A 41 -2.10 11.49 -3.17
CA SER A 41 -2.54 12.64 -3.94
C SER A 41 -3.68 12.28 -4.89
N GLN A 42 -4.61 13.21 -5.06
CA GLN A 42 -5.61 13.22 -6.13
C GLN A 42 -5.34 14.43 -7.02
N ARG A 43 -5.16 14.17 -8.32
CA ARG A 43 -4.96 15.20 -9.34
C ARG A 43 -6.00 15.06 -10.44
N ASP A 44 -6.85 16.06 -10.57
CA ASP A 44 -7.81 16.24 -11.67
C ASP A 44 -7.95 17.73 -12.03
N PRO A 45 -8.70 18.11 -13.10
CA PRO A 45 -8.82 19.50 -13.50
C PRO A 45 -9.34 20.45 -12.41
N TYR A 46 -10.03 19.94 -11.39
CA TYR A 46 -10.65 20.72 -10.31
C TYR A 46 -9.93 20.57 -8.98
N HIS A 47 -9.27 19.43 -8.74
CA HIS A 47 -8.65 19.08 -7.47
C HIS A 47 -7.16 18.78 -7.66
N ASP A 48 -6.33 19.45 -6.87
CA ASP A 48 -4.95 19.07 -6.60
C ASP A 48 -4.80 19.06 -5.08
N MET A 49 -4.89 17.85 -4.52
CA MET A 49 -4.95 17.63 -3.08
C MET A 49 -4.08 16.45 -2.69
N THR A 50 -3.42 16.55 -1.54
CA THR A 50 -2.57 15.50 -0.99
C THR A 50 -2.91 15.27 0.47
N LEU A 51 -3.28 14.04 0.81
CA LEU A 51 -3.43 13.56 2.18
C LEU A 51 -2.08 13.07 2.69
N TYR A 52 -1.71 13.52 3.88
CA TYR A 52 -0.63 12.96 4.68
C TYR A 52 -1.20 12.17 5.84
N MET A 53 -0.75 10.93 6.02
CA MET A 53 -1.15 10.07 7.13
C MET A 53 0.08 9.47 7.78
N LEU A 54 0.30 9.79 9.05
CA LEU A 54 1.38 9.23 9.84
C LEU A 54 0.89 8.00 10.59
N VAL A 55 1.60 6.87 10.47
CA VAL A 55 1.23 5.59 11.08
C VAL A 55 2.36 5.10 11.98
N ASN A 56 2.00 4.65 13.18
CA ASN A 56 2.89 3.92 14.08
C ASN A 56 3.05 2.47 13.58
N LEU A 57 4.25 2.05 13.19
CA LEU A 57 4.50 0.70 12.70
C LEU A 57 4.54 -0.36 13.80
N ALA A 58 4.76 0.02 15.05
CA ALA A 58 4.68 -0.91 16.17
C ALA A 58 3.22 -1.28 16.44
N THR A 59 2.32 -0.30 16.53
CA THR A 59 0.92 -0.53 16.91
C THR A 59 -0.04 -0.63 15.72
N MET A 60 0.42 -0.30 14.51
CA MET A 60 -0.39 -0.18 13.29
C MET A 60 -1.51 0.85 13.41
N LYS A 61 -1.29 1.90 14.22
CA LYS A 61 -2.28 2.96 14.48
C LYS A 61 -1.95 4.24 13.77
N ILE A 62 -2.98 4.96 13.33
CA ILE A 62 -2.85 6.32 12.80
C ILE A 62 -2.44 7.23 13.96
N ILE A 63 -1.33 7.94 13.78
CA ILE A 63 -0.82 8.95 14.72
C ILE A 63 -1.39 10.31 14.36
N ASP A 64 -1.39 10.66 13.07
CA ASP A 64 -1.79 11.98 12.62
C ASP A 64 -2.32 11.97 11.18
N LEU A 65 -3.07 13.01 10.83
CA LEU A 65 -3.65 13.25 9.52
C LEU A 65 -3.56 14.72 9.16
N ASP A 66 -3.11 15.01 7.95
CA ASP A 66 -3.12 16.36 7.39
C ASP A 66 -3.50 16.33 5.90
N VAL A 67 -3.93 17.47 5.38
CA VAL A 67 -4.22 17.63 3.95
C VAL A 67 -3.60 18.92 3.43
N GLU A 68 -2.90 18.80 2.30
CA GLU A 68 -2.44 19.92 1.50
C GLU A 68 -3.38 20.07 0.30
N GLU A 69 -3.85 21.29 0.07
CA GLU A 69 -4.81 21.60 -1.00
C GLU A 69 -4.28 22.76 -1.85
N ASP A 70 -3.70 22.43 -3.00
CA ASP A 70 -3.12 23.42 -3.92
C ASP A 70 -4.18 24.03 -4.85
N ARG A 71 -5.15 23.21 -5.27
CA ARG A 71 -6.27 23.63 -6.11
C ARG A 71 -7.52 22.91 -5.68
N VAL A 72 -8.49 23.66 -5.16
CA VAL A 72 -9.81 23.13 -4.79
C VAL A 72 -10.92 24.09 -5.21
N PRO A 73 -12.11 23.59 -5.54
CA PRO A 73 -13.20 24.42 -6.01
C PRO A 73 -13.92 25.22 -4.92
N TYR A 74 -13.74 24.88 -3.63
CA TYR A 74 -14.47 25.48 -2.51
C TYR A 74 -13.56 25.85 -1.34
N GLU A 75 -13.82 27.00 -0.71
CA GLU A 75 -13.06 27.50 0.46
C GLU A 75 -13.21 26.62 1.72
N THR A 76 -14.23 25.76 1.78
CA THR A 76 -14.46 24.86 2.92
C THR A 76 -13.64 23.58 2.86
N CYS A 77 -13.09 23.23 1.69
CA CYS A 77 -12.30 22.00 1.50
C CYS A 77 -11.11 21.89 2.47
N PRO A 78 -10.27 22.95 2.68
CA PRO A 78 -9.09 22.84 3.55
C PRO A 78 -9.44 22.61 5.01
N HIS A 79 -10.67 22.92 5.42
CA HIS A 79 -11.14 22.75 6.79
C HIS A 79 -11.78 21.38 7.03
N ALA A 80 -12.06 20.61 5.98
CA ALA A 80 -12.71 19.31 6.08
C ALA A 80 -11.83 18.27 6.77
N ILE A 81 -10.50 18.39 6.76
CA ILE A 81 -9.62 17.40 7.40
C ILE A 81 -9.89 17.25 8.90
N LYS A 82 -10.29 18.34 9.58
CA LYS A 82 -10.64 18.31 11.02
C LYS A 82 -11.81 17.39 11.34
N THR A 83 -12.70 17.11 10.37
CA THR A 83 -13.79 16.17 10.60
C THR A 83 -13.30 14.74 10.74
N TYR A 84 -12.05 14.44 10.36
CA TYR A 84 -11.46 13.10 10.36
C TYR A 84 -10.55 12.81 11.54
N SER A 85 -10.39 13.74 12.50
CA SER A 85 -9.54 13.53 13.68
C SER A 85 -9.95 12.33 14.53
N TYR A 86 -11.18 11.84 14.41
CA TYR A 86 -11.65 10.61 15.06
C TYR A 86 -10.93 9.34 14.56
N LEU A 87 -10.19 9.40 13.45
CA LEU A 87 -9.37 8.30 12.95
C LEU A 87 -8.00 8.21 13.65
N ILE A 88 -7.57 9.26 14.35
CA ILE A 88 -6.34 9.22 15.14
C ILE A 88 -6.50 8.18 16.26
N GLY A 89 -5.52 7.27 16.38
CA GLY A 89 -5.53 6.13 17.29
C GLY A 89 -6.23 4.88 16.74
N GLU A 90 -6.91 4.97 15.59
CA GLU A 90 -7.49 3.83 14.91
C GLU A 90 -6.45 3.03 14.13
N ASP A 91 -6.73 1.74 13.90
CA ASP A 91 -5.81 0.90 13.14
C ASP A 91 -5.87 1.23 11.64
N ILE A 92 -4.71 1.24 10.97
CA ILE A 92 -4.59 1.39 9.51
C ILE A 92 -5.06 0.13 8.78
N SER A 93 -6.36 -0.16 8.90
CA SER A 93 -7.02 -1.27 8.24
C SER A 93 -8.14 -0.73 7.39
N TYR A 94 -8.11 -1.02 6.08
CA TYR A 94 -9.15 -0.64 5.15
C TYR A 94 -10.56 -0.92 5.69
N ASN A 95 -10.82 -2.15 6.15
CA ASN A 95 -12.12 -2.53 6.68
C ASN A 95 -12.52 -1.75 7.94
N LYS A 96 -11.57 -1.41 8.82
CA LYS A 96 -11.88 -0.67 10.06
C LYS A 96 -12.14 0.81 9.77
N ILE A 97 -11.32 1.42 8.92
CA ILE A 97 -11.48 2.82 8.52
C ILE A 97 -12.79 3.00 7.75
N MET A 98 -13.10 2.12 6.78
CA MET A 98 -14.33 2.23 5.97
C MET A 98 -15.61 2.14 6.79
N ARG A 99 -15.61 1.39 7.89
CA ARG A 99 -16.76 1.30 8.82
C ARG A 99 -16.97 2.54 9.67
N LYS A 100 -15.99 3.46 9.70
CA LYS A 100 -16.03 4.69 10.48
C LYS A 100 -16.27 5.92 9.62
N PHE A 101 -16.45 5.78 8.32
CA PHE A 101 -16.83 6.91 7.47
C PHE A 101 -18.24 7.35 7.86
N PRO A 102 -18.49 8.67 7.97
CA PRO A 102 -19.79 9.18 8.38
C PRO A 102 -20.86 8.68 7.40
N GLU A 103 -21.95 8.16 7.94
CA GLU A 103 -23.13 7.79 7.12
C GLU A 103 -23.73 9.04 6.46
N ASP A 104 -23.65 10.18 7.16
CA ASP A 104 -23.99 11.49 6.63
C ASP A 104 -22.88 12.02 5.72
N LYS A 105 -23.12 11.94 4.40
CA LYS A 105 -22.20 12.39 3.35
C LYS A 105 -22.07 13.91 3.25
N THR A 106 -22.83 14.67 4.05
CA THR A 106 -22.68 16.14 4.14
C THR A 106 -21.58 16.56 5.11
N ILE A 107 -21.07 15.62 5.93
CA ILE A 107 -19.98 15.86 6.87
C ILE A 107 -18.66 15.35 6.25
N GLY A 108 -17.70 16.26 6.09
CA GLY A 108 -16.37 15.98 5.54
C GLY A 108 -16.27 16.23 4.03
N CYS A 109 -15.30 15.58 3.39
CA CYS A 109 -15.01 15.75 1.96
C CYS A 109 -14.94 14.38 1.26
N LEU A 110 -15.70 14.23 0.18
CA LEU A 110 -15.69 13.00 -0.63
C LEU A 110 -14.27 12.66 -1.11
N HIS A 111 -13.49 13.66 -1.52
CA HIS A 111 -12.13 13.43 -2.00
C HIS A 111 -11.19 13.00 -0.87
N ILE A 112 -11.32 13.56 0.34
CA ILE A 112 -10.56 13.07 1.50
C ILE A 112 -10.94 11.61 1.81
N ASN A 113 -12.22 11.23 1.70
CA ASN A 113 -12.65 9.83 1.83
C ASN A 113 -11.96 8.92 0.80
N GLU A 114 -11.86 9.35 -0.46
CA GLU A 114 -11.18 8.62 -1.53
C GLU A 114 -9.67 8.50 -1.26
N LEU A 115 -9.02 9.56 -0.77
CA LEU A 115 -7.60 9.53 -0.40
C LEU A 115 -7.34 8.58 0.78
N LEU A 116 -8.17 8.64 1.82
CA LEU A 116 -8.12 7.72 2.97
C LEU A 116 -8.34 6.26 2.55
N GLN A 117 -9.25 6.02 1.61
CA GLN A 117 -9.47 4.70 1.01
C GLN A 117 -8.21 4.16 0.33
N ASN A 118 -7.60 4.97 -0.55
CA ASN A 118 -6.39 4.58 -1.28
C ASN A 118 -5.22 4.31 -0.32
N ALA A 119 -5.04 5.16 0.70
CA ALA A 119 -4.04 4.96 1.75
C ALA A 119 -4.23 3.59 2.42
N ALA A 120 -5.43 3.33 2.95
CA ALA A 120 -5.70 2.11 3.71
C ALA A 120 -5.72 0.84 2.87
N GLN A 121 -6.19 0.91 1.62
CA GLN A 121 -6.29 -0.23 0.71
C GLN A 121 -4.91 -0.73 0.28
N SER A 122 -3.98 0.19 0.01
CA SER A 122 -2.67 -0.15 -0.54
C SER A 122 -1.59 -0.35 0.54
N PHE A 123 -1.84 0.12 1.77
CA PHE A 123 -0.88 0.03 2.87
C PHE A 123 -0.40 -1.38 3.18
N SER A 124 -1.30 -2.38 3.24
CA SER A 124 -0.90 -3.77 3.55
C SER A 124 0.10 -4.32 2.54
N SER A 125 -0.10 -4.05 1.25
CA SER A 125 0.79 -4.47 0.18
C SER A 125 2.12 -3.72 0.27
N ALA A 126 2.09 -2.40 0.44
CA ALA A 126 3.29 -1.57 0.57
C ALA A 126 4.15 -2.01 1.77
N TYR A 127 3.52 -2.29 2.91
CA TYR A 127 4.21 -2.75 4.10
C TYR A 127 4.82 -4.14 3.91
N ALA A 128 4.15 -5.04 3.19
CA ALA A 128 4.70 -6.35 2.86
C ALA A 128 5.97 -6.23 1.97
N PHE A 129 5.98 -5.30 1.01
CA PHE A 129 7.18 -4.99 0.22
C PHE A 129 8.31 -4.44 1.07
N PHE A 130 8.02 -3.50 1.97
CA PHE A 130 9.00 -2.98 2.92
C PHE A 130 9.62 -4.09 3.79
N LEU A 131 8.79 -5.00 4.31
CA LEU A 131 9.27 -6.14 5.09
C LEU A 131 10.11 -7.10 4.25
N LYS A 132 9.74 -7.32 2.98
CA LYS A 132 10.54 -8.12 2.04
C LYS A 132 11.92 -7.52 1.84
N GLU A 133 12.00 -6.24 1.51
CA GLU A 133 13.28 -5.57 1.21
C GLU A 133 14.29 -5.64 2.37
N ARG A 134 13.79 -5.74 3.60
CA ARG A 134 14.58 -5.81 4.83
C ARG A 134 14.99 -7.23 5.24
N ASN A 135 14.11 -8.20 5.01
CA ASN A 135 14.25 -9.55 5.57
C ASN A 135 14.50 -10.63 4.52
N PHE A 136 14.27 -10.34 3.24
CA PHE A 136 14.45 -11.31 2.16
C PHE A 136 15.88 -11.26 1.61
N PRO A 137 16.53 -12.43 1.39
CA PRO A 137 17.88 -12.48 0.85
C PRO A 137 17.99 -11.72 -0.49
N PRO A 138 18.84 -10.69 -0.58
CA PRO A 138 18.91 -9.85 -1.78
C PRO A 138 19.32 -10.59 -3.06
N GLU A 139 20.14 -11.64 -2.93
CA GLU A 139 20.56 -12.54 -4.01
C GLU A 139 19.39 -13.37 -4.60
N TRP A 140 18.29 -13.49 -3.86
CA TRP A 140 17.09 -14.22 -4.28
C TRP A 140 15.98 -13.30 -4.77
N ASP A 141 16.12 -11.99 -4.57
CA ASP A 141 15.08 -11.00 -4.86
C ASP A 141 14.95 -10.73 -6.37
N GLU A 142 13.74 -10.94 -6.90
CA GLU A 142 13.40 -10.68 -8.30
C GLU A 142 13.46 -9.21 -8.71
N TYR A 143 13.44 -8.28 -7.75
CA TYR A 143 13.56 -6.84 -8.01
C TYR A 143 15.01 -6.35 -8.02
N ARG A 144 15.98 -7.17 -7.58
CA ARG A 144 17.40 -6.79 -7.49
C ARG A 144 18.24 -7.49 -8.55
N MET A 145 18.00 -7.12 -9.82
CA MET A 145 18.52 -7.82 -11.01
C MET A 145 20.04 -8.01 -11.08
N TYR A 146 20.83 -7.27 -10.30
CA TYR A 146 22.31 -7.32 -10.33
C TYR A 146 22.94 -7.97 -9.08
N GLN A 147 22.16 -8.54 -8.18
CA GLN A 147 22.69 -9.13 -6.94
C GLN A 147 22.64 -10.66 -6.98
N GLY A 148 23.76 -11.37 -6.89
CA GLY A 148 23.83 -12.84 -6.88
C GLY A 148 23.79 -13.52 -8.26
N ASP A 149 23.87 -14.85 -8.27
CA ASP A 149 24.12 -15.65 -9.49
C ASP A 149 22.89 -16.37 -10.07
N LEU A 150 21.73 -16.28 -9.40
CA LEU A 150 20.50 -16.93 -9.86
C LEU A 150 19.95 -16.24 -11.11
N ASP A 151 19.44 -17.03 -12.05
CA ASP A 151 18.79 -16.50 -13.23
C ASP A 151 17.43 -15.83 -12.88
N PRO A 152 16.92 -14.91 -13.72
CA PRO A 152 15.69 -14.17 -13.43
C PRO A 152 14.45 -15.05 -13.22
N LYS A 153 14.37 -16.24 -13.84
CA LYS A 153 13.22 -17.14 -13.67
C LYS A 153 13.26 -17.78 -12.29
N SER A 154 14.41 -18.26 -11.86
CA SER A 154 14.59 -18.85 -10.53
C SER A 154 14.30 -17.86 -9.41
N ARG A 155 14.73 -16.59 -9.54
CA ARG A 155 14.42 -15.53 -8.56
C ARG A 155 12.93 -15.25 -8.46
N ARG A 156 12.25 -15.07 -9.60
CA ARG A 156 10.78 -14.88 -9.62
C ARG A 156 10.06 -16.04 -8.95
N GLU A 157 10.55 -17.26 -9.15
CA GLU A 157 10.00 -18.46 -8.54
C GLU A 157 10.25 -18.54 -7.01
N ILE A 158 11.46 -18.21 -6.55
CA ILE A 158 11.78 -18.12 -5.12
C ILE A 158 10.92 -17.03 -4.45
N GLY A 159 10.89 -15.82 -5.01
CA GLY A 159 10.05 -14.72 -4.52
C GLY A 159 8.58 -15.16 -4.45
N ARG A 160 8.06 -15.80 -5.50
CA ARG A 160 6.72 -16.40 -5.52
C ARG A 160 6.50 -17.36 -4.35
N HIS A 161 7.40 -18.32 -4.12
CA HIS A 161 7.26 -19.26 -3.00
C HIS A 161 7.24 -18.58 -1.64
N TRP A 162 7.95 -17.47 -1.50
CA TRP A 162 7.98 -16.69 -0.27
C TRP A 162 6.66 -15.95 -0.04
N TRP A 163 6.17 -15.24 -1.06
CA TRP A 163 4.85 -14.60 -1.05
C TRP A 163 3.72 -15.58 -0.70
N MET A 164 3.79 -16.82 -1.21
CA MET A 164 2.79 -17.87 -0.96
C MET A 164 2.82 -18.48 0.44
N LYS A 165 3.79 -18.14 1.30
CA LYS A 165 3.77 -18.56 2.70
C LYS A 165 2.58 -17.96 3.46
N ASP A 166 2.07 -16.83 2.99
CA ASP A 166 0.91 -16.16 3.57
C ASP A 166 -0.39 -16.55 2.87
N LYS A 167 -1.36 -17.04 3.67
CA LYS A 167 -2.64 -17.56 3.16
C LYS A 167 -3.43 -16.52 2.36
N GLY A 168 -3.35 -15.24 2.74
CA GLY A 168 -4.05 -14.15 2.05
C GLY A 168 -3.55 -13.97 0.62
N VAL A 169 -2.23 -14.04 0.41
CA VAL A 169 -1.58 -13.88 -0.89
C VAL A 169 -1.81 -15.10 -1.78
N ARG A 170 -1.75 -16.30 -1.18
CA ARG A 170 -2.04 -17.57 -1.87
C ARG A 170 -3.42 -17.58 -2.55
N ASN A 171 -4.39 -16.85 -1.99
CA ASN A 171 -5.78 -16.83 -2.46
C ASN A 171 -6.13 -15.61 -3.32
N SER A 172 -5.30 -14.56 -3.34
CA SER A 172 -5.58 -13.32 -4.08
C SER A 172 -5.08 -13.35 -5.52
N CYS A 173 -3.99 -14.08 -5.78
CA CYS A 173 -3.46 -14.25 -7.12
C CYS A 173 -3.96 -15.59 -7.70
N TYR A 174 -5.17 -15.59 -8.25
CA TYR A 174 -5.67 -16.69 -9.09
C TYR A 174 -4.75 -16.84 -10.31
N SER A 175 -3.72 -17.69 -10.22
CA SER A 175 -3.09 -18.47 -11.32
C SER A 175 -1.61 -18.73 -11.07
N PHE A 176 -1.25 -19.78 -10.33
CA PHE A 176 -0.04 -20.52 -10.71
C PHE A 176 -0.27 -22.03 -10.51
N SER A 177 -0.22 -22.74 -11.63
CA SER A 177 -0.29 -24.19 -11.72
C SER A 177 0.95 -24.80 -11.07
N ASP A 178 0.75 -25.82 -10.21
CA ASP A 178 1.83 -26.62 -9.61
C ASP A 178 2.83 -27.16 -10.65
N ARG A 179 2.44 -27.18 -11.93
CA ARG A 179 3.27 -27.59 -13.09
C ARG A 179 4.53 -26.74 -13.31
N HIS A 180 4.64 -25.58 -12.67
CA HIS A 180 5.81 -24.69 -12.77
C HIS A 180 6.48 -24.47 -11.42
N GLU A 181 6.33 -25.42 -10.48
CA GLU A 181 7.08 -25.43 -9.22
C GLU A 181 8.31 -26.34 -9.32
N THR A 182 9.44 -25.80 -8.87
CA THR A 182 10.71 -26.48 -8.68
C THR A 182 10.84 -26.80 -7.18
N PRO A 183 10.72 -28.07 -6.76
CA PRO A 183 10.70 -28.45 -5.34
C PRO A 183 11.90 -27.94 -4.54
N GLU A 184 13.07 -27.87 -5.17
CA GLU A 184 14.33 -27.41 -4.59
C GLU A 184 14.23 -25.93 -4.18
N LEU A 185 13.71 -25.07 -5.06
CA LEU A 185 13.53 -23.64 -4.79
C LEU A 185 12.49 -23.41 -3.69
N LYS A 186 11.41 -24.20 -3.69
CA LYS A 186 10.41 -24.18 -2.61
C LYS A 186 11.01 -24.57 -1.26
N GLN A 187 11.90 -25.55 -1.23
CA GLN A 187 12.56 -26.01 -0.01
C GLN A 187 13.49 -24.93 0.57
N GLN A 188 14.20 -24.17 -0.27
CA GLN A 188 15.08 -23.06 0.15
C GLN A 188 14.34 -21.95 0.91
N VAL A 189 13.06 -21.73 0.58
CA VAL A 189 12.24 -20.66 1.15
C VAL A 189 11.54 -21.05 2.45
N LYS A 190 11.42 -22.36 2.76
CA LYS A 190 10.80 -22.85 3.99
C LYS A 190 11.33 -22.24 5.29
N PRO A 191 12.66 -22.07 5.51
CA PRO A 191 13.18 -21.54 6.77
C PRO A 191 12.94 -20.04 6.98
N LEU A 192 12.64 -19.26 5.92
CA LEU A 192 12.42 -17.81 6.05
C LEU A 192 11.15 -17.51 6.86
N ASP A 193 10.99 -16.32 7.41
CA ASP A 193 9.69 -15.92 7.98
C ASP A 193 8.69 -15.59 6.87
N SER A 194 7.39 -15.80 7.13
CA SER A 194 6.30 -15.29 6.27
C SER A 194 6.07 -13.80 6.55
N ILE A 195 5.37 -13.08 5.68
CA ILE A 195 5.02 -11.66 5.87
C ILE A 195 4.22 -11.48 7.16
N THR A 196 3.20 -12.31 7.39
CA THR A 196 2.41 -12.26 8.64
C THR A 196 3.30 -12.45 9.86
N SER A 197 4.29 -13.36 9.77
CA SER A 197 5.23 -13.60 10.87
C SER A 197 6.14 -12.38 11.09
N LEU A 198 6.63 -11.76 10.02
CA LEU A 198 7.43 -10.54 10.07
C LEU A 198 6.65 -9.35 10.64
N MET A 199 5.42 -9.09 10.18
CA MET A 199 4.54 -8.04 10.72
C MET A 199 4.34 -8.17 12.24
N VAL A 200 4.31 -9.41 12.73
CA VAL A 200 4.18 -9.69 14.15
C VAL A 200 5.50 -9.48 14.90
N LYS A 201 6.66 -9.70 14.28
CA LYS A 201 7.99 -9.70 14.93
C LYS A 201 8.77 -8.38 14.81
N GLU A 202 8.75 -7.73 13.65
CA GLU A 202 9.66 -6.64 13.23
C GLU A 202 9.80 -5.54 14.30
N PHE A 203 8.69 -5.14 14.93
CA PHE A 203 8.66 -4.05 15.91
C PHE A 203 8.22 -4.48 17.31
N ARG A 204 8.36 -5.76 17.68
CA ARG A 204 7.95 -6.26 19.02
C ARG A 204 8.62 -5.52 20.17
N SER A 205 9.91 -5.19 20.04
CA SER A 205 10.65 -4.45 21.08
C SER A 205 10.07 -3.05 21.32
N ALA A 206 9.56 -2.41 20.27
CA ALA A 206 8.95 -1.08 20.34
C ALA A 206 7.52 -1.09 20.90
N ARG A 207 6.87 -2.26 21.00
CA ARG A 207 5.53 -2.42 21.59
C ARG A 207 5.53 -2.38 23.12
N GLY A 208 6.70 -2.51 23.76
CA GLY A 208 6.79 -2.64 25.22
C GLY A 208 6.43 -4.03 25.76
N ASP A 209 6.28 -5.04 24.88
CA ASP A 209 5.90 -6.41 25.24
C ASP A 209 7.04 -7.25 25.86
N ARG A 210 7.85 -6.68 26.77
CA ARG A 210 8.86 -7.42 27.55
C ARG A 210 8.39 -7.72 28.96
#